data_AF-A0A2E0QWF6-F1
#
_entry.id   AF-A0A2E0QWF6-F1
#
_cell.length_a   1.000
_cell.length_b   1.000
_cell.length_c   1.000
_cell.angle_alpha   90.00
_cell.angle_beta   90.00
_cell.angle_gamma   90.00
#
_symmetry.space_group_name_H-M   'P 1'
#
loop_
_entity.id
_entity.type
_entity.pdbx_description
1 polymer ?
#
loop_
_entity_poly.entity_id
_entity_poly.type
_entity_poly.pdbx_seq_one_letter_code
_entity_poly.pdbx_strand_id
1 'polypeptide(L)'
;MSEEIWFYEFEGERKGPVTESRLQSLIEDGTIQASSLVWKEGFDDWMPAEDVDSLVFSRRPLPPSLPAVVSQPPAVRAAFVPREARMRAGFVPEIGECFSAALKQMKSDFWPYVGLFALTSLIVSFASQLYVPIFFMMYPIMVGFSWYVLCRKRGVSASTDAIFEGFRRQFGPLAILNLILVGVVIVATLLFTGLAVGATIGGGVLIGEMNPSGPESPLIAVSLGLAAVVGALVLMFLFALVTAVGNFAMLLILDCEISAGQAIRLSWEVTRMHWFKIALFSIVANLLTIAGALVLYVGVFVTGALSTMAMVHLYIRAFGDEADQGEMT
;
A
#
# COMPACT_ATOMS: atom_id res chain seq x y z
N MET A 1 55.51 7.43 -60.23
CA MET A 1 54.94 7.98 -58.99
C MET A 1 55.00 6.84 -57.99
N SER A 2 55.90 6.93 -57.02
CA SER A 2 56.09 5.90 -55.99
C SER A 2 54.89 5.92 -55.06
N GLU A 3 54.21 4.79 -54.85
CA GLU A 3 53.16 4.70 -53.83
C GLU A 3 53.83 4.83 -52.45
N GLU A 4 53.44 5.84 -51.67
CA GLU A 4 53.94 5.98 -50.30
C GLU A 4 53.37 4.86 -49.43
N ILE A 5 54.27 4.02 -48.92
CA ILE A 5 53.94 2.88 -48.08
C ILE A 5 54.04 3.28 -46.61
N TRP A 6 52.95 3.05 -45.88
CA TRP A 6 52.79 3.37 -44.47
C TRP A 6 52.65 2.11 -43.61
N PHE A 7 53.12 2.22 -42.37
CA PHE A 7 52.90 1.27 -41.30
C PHE A 7 52.31 1.99 -40.09
N TYR A 8 51.49 1.30 -39.32
CA TYR A 8 50.86 1.82 -38.12
C TYR A 8 50.90 0.81 -36.99
N GLU A 9 50.84 1.29 -35.76
CA GLU A 9 50.73 0.48 -34.56
C GLU A 9 49.25 0.37 -34.15
N PHE A 10 48.83 -0.86 -33.83
CA PHE A 10 47.50 -1.14 -33.32
C PHE A 10 47.58 -2.30 -32.30
N GLU A 11 47.12 -2.04 -31.07
CA GLU A 11 47.15 -2.98 -29.95
C GLU A 11 48.56 -3.54 -29.62
N GLY A 12 49.59 -2.73 -29.79
CA GLY A 12 51.00 -3.05 -29.53
C GLY A 12 51.70 -3.76 -30.70
N GLU A 13 51.02 -4.00 -31.82
CA GLU A 13 51.59 -4.66 -32.99
C GLU A 13 51.74 -3.73 -34.20
N ARG A 14 52.85 -3.89 -34.93
CA ARG A 14 53.07 -3.24 -36.22
C ARG A 14 52.19 -3.87 -37.31
N LYS A 15 51.32 -3.06 -37.91
CA LYS A 15 50.48 -3.41 -39.06
C LYS A 15 50.89 -2.60 -40.30
N GLY A 16 50.72 -3.20 -41.48
CA GLY A 16 51.16 -2.67 -42.77
C GLY A 16 51.87 -3.73 -43.62
N PRO A 17 52.31 -3.41 -44.85
CA PRO A 17 52.24 -2.09 -45.50
C PRO A 17 50.83 -1.70 -45.97
N VAL A 18 50.45 -0.44 -45.81
CA VAL A 18 49.21 0.15 -46.35
C VAL A 18 49.51 1.41 -47.15
N THR A 19 48.64 1.78 -48.08
CA THR A 19 48.72 3.07 -48.78
C THR A 19 48.24 4.21 -47.88
N GLU A 20 48.66 5.44 -48.16
CA GLU A 20 48.18 6.64 -47.45
C GLU A 20 46.65 6.76 -47.46
N SER A 21 46.00 6.46 -48.60
CA SER A 21 44.53 6.46 -48.71
C SER A 21 43.86 5.44 -47.78
N ARG A 22 44.47 4.27 -47.61
CA ARG A 22 43.97 3.24 -46.69
C ARG A 22 44.22 3.63 -45.24
N LEU A 23 45.35 4.28 -44.96
CA LEU A 23 45.67 4.83 -43.64
C LEU A 23 44.64 5.90 -43.24
N GLN A 24 44.29 6.79 -44.15
CA GLN A 24 43.26 7.82 -43.94
C GLN A 24 41.87 7.20 -43.67
N SER A 25 41.52 6.12 -44.37
CA SER A 25 40.29 5.37 -44.08
C SER A 25 40.28 4.76 -42.68
N LEU A 26 41.43 4.24 -42.21
CA LEU A 26 41.57 3.67 -40.86
C LEU A 26 41.47 4.73 -39.75
N ILE A 27 41.84 5.98 -40.05
CA ILE A 27 41.66 7.14 -39.16
C ILE A 27 40.17 7.52 -39.11
N GLU A 28 39.48 7.56 -40.25
CA GLU A 28 38.04 7.85 -40.31
C GLU A 28 37.19 6.79 -39.59
N ASP A 29 37.58 5.53 -39.69
CA ASP A 29 36.94 4.40 -38.99
C ASP A 29 37.27 4.35 -37.49
N GLY A 30 38.18 5.20 -36.99
CA GLY A 30 38.58 5.28 -35.58
C GLY A 30 39.49 4.14 -35.11
N THR A 31 40.04 3.35 -36.05
CA THR A 31 41.01 2.29 -35.76
C THR A 31 42.37 2.88 -35.40
N ILE A 32 42.78 3.95 -36.08
CA ILE A 32 43.97 4.73 -35.76
C ILE A 32 43.50 6.00 -35.05
N GLN A 33 43.91 6.16 -33.79
CA GLN A 33 43.60 7.35 -33.00
C GLN A 33 44.73 8.38 -33.15
N ALA A 34 44.49 9.62 -32.70
CA ALA A 34 45.47 10.70 -32.73
C ALA A 34 46.84 10.30 -32.10
N SER A 35 46.80 9.51 -31.03
CA SER A 35 47.98 9.04 -30.30
C SER A 35 48.59 7.74 -30.86
N SER A 36 48.00 7.12 -31.89
CA SER A 36 48.53 5.90 -32.49
C SER A 36 49.81 6.20 -33.25
N LEU A 37 50.81 5.32 -33.15
CA LEU A 37 52.09 5.53 -33.82
C LEU A 37 52.02 5.10 -35.29
N VAL A 38 52.55 5.94 -36.18
CA VAL A 38 52.66 5.69 -37.62
C VAL A 38 54.09 5.91 -38.10
N TRP A 39 54.46 5.22 -39.16
CA TRP A 39 55.78 5.33 -39.77
C TRP A 39 55.69 5.16 -41.28
N LYS A 40 56.47 5.93 -42.02
CA LYS A 40 56.73 5.73 -43.45
C LYS A 40 58.20 5.85 -43.77
N GLU A 41 58.57 5.36 -44.94
CA GLU A 41 59.92 5.51 -45.47
C GLU A 41 60.30 7.00 -45.53
N GLY A 42 61.35 7.39 -44.81
CA GLY A 42 61.79 8.78 -44.64
C GLY A 42 61.60 9.35 -43.23
N PHE A 43 60.95 8.63 -42.31
CA PHE A 43 60.88 9.01 -40.90
C PHE A 43 62.01 8.37 -40.09
N ASP A 44 62.65 9.16 -39.22
CA ASP A 44 63.73 8.68 -38.34
C ASP A 44 63.24 7.72 -37.25
N ASP A 45 62.00 7.90 -36.77
CA ASP A 45 61.34 7.01 -35.80
C ASP A 45 59.81 7.03 -35.97
N TRP A 46 59.11 6.15 -35.26
CA TRP A 46 57.64 6.12 -35.18
C TRP A 46 57.11 7.44 -34.59
N MET A 47 56.15 8.05 -35.27
CA MET A 47 55.58 9.33 -34.86
C MET A 47 54.09 9.17 -34.53
N PRO A 48 53.56 9.87 -33.52
CA PRO A 48 52.12 9.95 -33.31
C PRO A 48 51.41 10.45 -34.57
N ALA A 49 50.29 9.83 -34.91
CA ALA A 49 49.57 10.15 -36.13
C ALA A 49 49.08 11.61 -36.16
N GLU A 50 48.81 12.22 -35.00
CA GLU A 50 48.44 13.64 -34.90
C GLU A 50 49.57 14.63 -35.20
N ASP A 51 50.83 14.21 -35.07
CA ASP A 51 52.01 15.04 -35.33
C ASP A 51 52.42 15.01 -36.82
N VAL A 52 51.73 14.21 -37.63
CA VAL A 52 51.96 14.08 -39.07
C VAL A 52 50.97 14.97 -39.83
N ASP A 53 51.46 16.11 -40.31
CA ASP A 53 50.66 17.14 -41.01
C ASP A 53 49.86 16.61 -42.22
N SER A 54 50.26 15.49 -42.82
CA SER A 54 49.55 14.89 -43.96
C SER A 54 48.29 14.10 -43.58
N LEU A 55 48.10 13.77 -42.29
CA LEU A 55 46.96 12.98 -41.81
C LEU A 55 45.85 13.89 -41.25
N VAL A 56 44.65 13.78 -41.83
CA VAL A 56 43.54 14.66 -41.46
C VAL A 56 42.65 13.98 -40.42
N PHE A 57 42.71 14.45 -39.18
CA PHE A 57 41.79 14.03 -38.11
C PHE A 57 40.53 14.89 -38.12
N SER A 58 39.47 14.40 -38.78
CA SER A 58 38.17 15.05 -38.74
C SER A 58 37.57 14.94 -37.34
N ARG A 59 37.63 16.01 -36.55
CA ARG A 59 36.85 16.13 -35.30
C ARG A 59 35.37 16.14 -35.66
N ARG A 60 34.71 14.99 -35.59
CA ARG A 60 33.26 14.93 -35.73
C ARG A 60 32.64 15.79 -34.62
N PRO A 61 31.80 16.79 -34.93
CA PRO A 61 31.09 17.52 -33.89
C PRO A 61 30.26 16.49 -33.12
N LEU A 62 30.46 16.39 -31.81
CA LEU A 62 29.59 15.54 -31.01
C LEU A 62 28.15 16.06 -31.20
N PRO A 63 27.17 15.16 -31.42
CA PRO A 63 25.78 15.56 -31.33
C PRO A 63 25.57 16.26 -29.98
N PRO A 64 24.76 17.33 -29.93
CA PRO A 64 24.48 18.02 -28.68
C PRO A 64 24.10 16.98 -27.64
N SER A 65 24.73 17.05 -26.47
CA SER A 65 24.39 16.17 -25.36
C SER A 65 22.87 16.24 -25.16
N LEU A 66 22.21 15.08 -25.16
CA LEU A 66 20.85 14.99 -24.65
C LEU A 66 20.85 15.76 -23.32
N PRO A 67 19.88 16.67 -23.08
CA PRO A 67 19.77 17.30 -21.78
C PRO A 67 19.84 16.15 -20.78
N ALA A 68 20.81 16.22 -19.86
CA ALA A 68 20.95 15.19 -18.86
C ALA A 68 19.54 15.01 -18.29
N VAL A 69 18.91 13.87 -18.57
CA VAL A 69 18.00 13.31 -17.60
C VAL A 69 18.95 13.19 -16.42
N VAL A 70 18.93 14.19 -15.55
CA VAL A 70 19.53 14.12 -14.25
C VAL A 70 19.01 12.79 -13.79
N SER A 71 19.87 11.78 -13.76
CA SER A 71 19.57 10.53 -13.10
C SER A 71 19.25 11.01 -11.71
N GLN A 72 17.95 11.19 -11.44
CA GLN A 72 17.51 11.60 -10.12
C GLN A 72 18.20 10.57 -9.24
N PRO A 73 19.10 10.99 -8.31
CA PRO A 73 19.63 10.07 -7.32
C PRO A 73 18.44 9.27 -6.83
N PRO A 74 18.48 7.91 -6.87
CA PRO A 74 17.30 7.06 -6.76
C PRO A 74 16.40 7.66 -5.71
N ALA A 75 15.26 8.23 -6.14
CA ALA A 75 14.56 9.28 -5.41
C ALA A 75 14.66 8.95 -3.93
N VAL A 76 15.54 9.66 -3.20
CA VAL A 76 15.68 9.42 -1.76
C VAL A 76 14.30 9.76 -1.27
N ARG A 77 13.50 8.70 -1.03
CA ARG A 77 12.10 8.79 -0.68
C ARG A 77 12.09 9.81 0.43
N ALA A 78 11.52 11.00 0.16
CA ALA A 78 11.65 12.12 1.07
C ALA A 78 11.34 11.58 2.47
N ALA A 79 12.29 11.76 3.40
CA ALA A 79 12.21 11.13 4.70
C ALA A 79 10.81 11.44 5.27
N PHE A 80 10.01 10.40 5.47
CA PHE A 80 8.65 10.62 5.93
C PHE A 80 8.72 11.25 7.31
N VAL A 81 8.01 12.35 7.46
CA VAL A 81 7.88 13.05 8.74
C VAL A 81 6.60 12.53 9.39
N PRO A 82 6.68 11.82 10.53
CA PRO A 82 5.50 11.38 11.26
C PRO A 82 4.68 12.58 11.72
N ARG A 83 3.36 12.48 11.57
CA ARG A 83 2.45 13.50 12.08
C ARG A 83 2.25 13.34 13.58
N GLU A 84 1.96 14.44 14.28
CA GLU A 84 1.49 14.39 15.66
C GLU A 84 0.18 13.58 15.79
N ALA A 85 0.15 12.66 16.74
CA ALA A 85 -1.03 11.86 17.05
C ALA A 85 -1.98 12.65 17.96
N ARG A 86 -2.88 13.44 17.37
CA ARG A 86 -3.88 14.23 18.10
C ARG A 86 -5.24 14.22 17.40
N MET A 87 -6.30 14.07 18.19
CA MET A 87 -7.67 14.21 17.70
C MET A 87 -7.97 15.68 17.40
N ARG A 88 -8.64 15.96 16.30
CA ARG A 88 -9.05 17.33 15.94
C ARG A 88 -10.18 17.81 16.84
N ALA A 89 -10.04 19.04 17.36
CA ALA A 89 -11.10 19.70 18.09
C ALA A 89 -12.33 19.89 17.20
N GLY A 90 -13.53 19.56 17.72
CA GLY A 90 -14.78 19.69 16.97
C GLY A 90 -15.01 18.62 15.90
N PHE A 91 -14.28 17.49 15.92
CA PHE A 91 -14.54 16.37 15.02
C PHE A 91 -15.99 15.89 15.13
N VAL A 92 -16.68 15.83 13.99
CA VAL A 92 -17.98 15.20 13.84
C VAL A 92 -17.90 14.17 12.70
N PRO A 93 -18.28 12.90 12.94
CA PRO A 93 -18.32 11.90 11.88
C PRO A 93 -19.55 12.10 10.99
N GLU A 94 -19.36 12.83 9.90
CA GLU A 94 -20.38 13.04 8.86
C GLU A 94 -20.29 11.93 7.81
N ILE A 95 -21.14 10.92 7.98
CA ILE A 95 -21.12 9.70 7.18
C ILE A 95 -21.37 10.00 5.70
N GLY A 96 -22.41 10.79 5.40
CA GLY A 96 -22.80 11.14 4.03
C GLY A 96 -21.67 11.79 3.25
N GLU A 97 -20.98 12.76 3.86
CA GLU A 97 -19.85 13.46 3.27
C GLU A 97 -18.63 12.55 3.06
N CYS A 98 -18.36 11.61 3.97
CA CYS A 98 -17.25 10.67 3.81
C CYS A 98 -17.48 9.74 2.61
N PHE A 99 -18.71 9.24 2.44
CA PHE A 99 -19.06 8.39 1.31
C PHE A 99 -19.17 9.17 -0.01
N SER A 100 -19.68 10.40 0.00
CA SER A 100 -19.75 11.25 -1.19
C SER A 100 -18.34 11.61 -1.69
N ALA A 101 -17.44 12.00 -0.77
CA ALA A 101 -16.04 12.30 -1.07
C ALA A 101 -15.30 11.06 -1.57
N ALA A 102 -15.49 9.91 -0.91
CA ALA A 102 -14.91 8.65 -1.36
C ALA A 102 -15.41 8.25 -2.76
N LEU A 103 -16.69 8.46 -3.06
CA LEU A 103 -17.27 8.17 -4.36
C LEU A 103 -16.73 9.11 -5.44
N LYS A 104 -16.59 10.41 -5.14
CA LYS A 104 -15.99 11.41 -6.05
C LYS A 104 -14.55 11.04 -6.38
N GLN A 105 -13.75 10.71 -5.37
CA GLN A 105 -12.36 10.27 -5.54
C GLN A 105 -12.25 8.94 -6.29
N MET A 106 -13.13 7.98 -6.01
CA MET A 106 -13.11 6.69 -6.71
C MET A 106 -13.51 6.87 -8.19
N LYS A 107 -14.41 7.80 -8.51
CA LYS A 107 -14.79 8.08 -9.90
C LYS A 107 -13.71 8.78 -10.69
N SER A 108 -12.85 9.60 -10.07
CA SER A 108 -11.77 10.29 -10.78
C SER A 108 -10.70 9.31 -11.27
N ASP A 109 -10.33 8.33 -10.44
CA ASP A 109 -9.30 7.33 -10.76
C ASP A 109 -9.77 5.91 -10.40
N PHE A 110 -10.80 5.41 -11.08
CA PHE A 110 -11.48 4.16 -10.71
C PHE A 110 -10.58 2.91 -10.67
N TRP A 111 -9.83 2.67 -11.75
CA TRP A 111 -9.09 1.42 -11.93
C TRP A 111 -7.99 1.19 -10.89
N PRO A 112 -7.13 2.18 -10.55
CA PRO A 112 -6.15 2.00 -9.49
C PRO A 112 -6.78 1.66 -8.13
N TYR A 113 -7.87 2.32 -7.73
CA TYR A 113 -8.50 2.05 -6.44
C TYR A 113 -9.12 0.65 -6.37
N VAL A 114 -9.94 0.28 -7.36
CA VAL A 114 -10.63 -1.02 -7.35
C VAL A 114 -9.64 -2.16 -7.57
N GLY A 115 -8.69 -2.00 -8.50
CA GLY A 115 -7.68 -3.02 -8.78
C GLY A 115 -6.75 -3.28 -7.60
N LEU A 116 -6.31 -2.22 -6.91
CA LEU A 116 -5.43 -2.35 -5.76
C LEU A 116 -6.17 -2.90 -4.54
N PHE A 117 -7.42 -2.49 -4.32
CA PHE A 117 -8.27 -3.07 -3.29
C PHE A 117 -8.53 -4.56 -3.55
N ALA A 118 -8.81 -4.94 -4.80
CA ALA A 118 -8.98 -6.34 -5.19
C ALA A 118 -7.69 -7.14 -4.93
N LEU A 119 -6.52 -6.60 -5.29
CA LEU A 119 -5.23 -7.23 -5.00
C LEU A 119 -5.02 -7.41 -3.49
N THR A 120 -5.23 -6.36 -2.68
CA THR A 120 -5.15 -6.45 -1.21
C THR A 120 -6.12 -7.50 -0.68
N SER A 121 -7.36 -7.54 -1.18
CA SER A 121 -8.37 -8.52 -0.76
C SER A 121 -7.97 -9.96 -1.09
N LEU A 122 -7.36 -10.18 -2.27
CA LEU A 122 -6.83 -11.49 -2.66
C LEU A 122 -5.67 -11.91 -1.76
N ILE A 123 -4.76 -10.99 -1.42
CA ILE A 123 -3.65 -11.24 -0.49
C ILE A 123 -4.20 -11.63 0.89
N VAL A 124 -5.20 -10.91 1.40
CA VAL A 124 -5.87 -11.25 2.67
C VAL A 124 -6.54 -12.63 2.59
N SER A 125 -7.27 -12.91 1.50
CA SER A 125 -7.95 -14.19 1.30
C SER A 125 -6.99 -15.37 1.18
N PHE A 126 -5.79 -15.16 0.63
CA PHE A 126 -4.75 -16.18 0.61
C PHE A 126 -4.09 -16.33 1.98
N ALA A 127 -3.76 -15.23 2.64
CA ALA A 127 -3.17 -15.22 3.98
C ALA A 127 -4.09 -15.89 5.02
N SER A 128 -5.41 -15.79 4.86
CA SER A 128 -6.36 -16.46 5.76
C SER A 128 -6.30 -17.99 5.69
N GLN A 129 -5.73 -18.57 4.63
CA GLN A 129 -5.51 -20.01 4.52
C GLN A 129 -4.28 -20.49 5.30
N LEU A 130 -3.43 -19.58 5.77
CA LEU A 130 -2.17 -19.93 6.44
C LEU A 130 -2.35 -20.20 7.95
N TYR A 131 -3.58 -20.10 8.48
CA TYR A 131 -3.90 -20.22 9.91
C TYR A 131 -3.15 -19.22 10.79
N VAL A 132 -2.01 -19.59 11.36
CA VAL A 132 -1.28 -18.79 12.38
C VAL A 132 -0.89 -17.38 11.89
N PRO A 133 -0.41 -17.19 10.64
CA PRO A 133 0.00 -15.87 10.16
C PRO A 133 -1.12 -14.82 10.08
N ILE A 134 -2.38 -15.22 9.87
CA ILE A 134 -3.49 -14.25 9.74
C ILE A 134 -3.69 -13.44 11.03
N PHE A 135 -3.38 -14.02 12.19
CA PHE A 135 -3.53 -13.41 13.51
C PHE A 135 -2.60 -12.22 13.74
N PHE A 136 -1.53 -12.07 12.97
CA PHE A 136 -0.63 -10.91 13.07
C PHE A 136 -0.43 -10.17 11.75
N MET A 137 -0.82 -10.74 10.59
CA MET A 137 -0.63 -10.11 9.29
C MET A 137 -1.83 -9.30 8.79
N MET A 138 -3.03 -9.42 9.37
CA MET A 138 -4.23 -8.78 8.83
C MET A 138 -4.09 -7.24 8.75
N TYR A 139 -3.73 -6.55 9.83
CA TYR A 139 -3.56 -5.09 9.79
C TYR A 139 -2.37 -4.61 8.94
N PRO A 140 -1.18 -5.24 8.98
CA PRO A 140 -0.10 -4.93 8.02
C PRO A 140 -0.52 -5.00 6.55
N ILE A 141 -1.41 -5.95 6.18
CA ILE A 141 -1.94 -6.05 4.81
C ILE A 141 -3.02 -4.99 4.56
N MET A 142 -4.00 -4.85 5.46
CA MET A 142 -5.15 -3.95 5.29
C MET A 142 -4.77 -2.47 5.29
N VAL A 143 -3.78 -2.07 6.10
CA VAL A 143 -3.33 -0.68 6.17
C VAL A 143 -2.72 -0.24 4.84
N GLY A 144 -2.16 -1.14 4.04
CA GLY A 144 -1.51 -0.83 2.77
C GLY A 144 -2.41 -0.11 1.76
N PHE A 145 -3.62 -0.61 1.53
CA PHE A 145 -4.58 0.07 0.65
C PHE A 145 -5.03 1.41 1.26
N SER A 146 -5.28 1.44 2.56
CA SER A 146 -5.70 2.65 3.26
C SER A 146 -4.62 3.75 3.20
N TRP A 147 -3.35 3.34 3.26
CA TRP A 147 -2.17 4.18 3.11
C TRP A 147 -2.05 4.75 1.69
N TYR A 148 -2.23 3.90 0.67
CA TYR A 148 -2.25 4.34 -0.72
C TYR A 148 -3.28 5.44 -0.96
N VAL A 149 -4.50 5.27 -0.44
CA VAL A 149 -5.58 6.27 -0.54
C VAL A 149 -5.18 7.55 0.19
N LEU A 150 -4.62 7.44 1.40
CA LEU A 150 -4.17 8.60 2.19
C LEU A 150 -3.06 9.40 1.49
N CYS A 151 -2.05 8.72 0.94
CA CYS A 151 -0.97 9.36 0.19
C CYS A 151 -1.49 10.11 -1.05
N ARG A 152 -2.37 9.49 -1.85
CA ARG A 152 -2.97 10.16 -3.01
C ARG A 152 -3.76 11.40 -2.62
N LYS A 153 -4.49 11.34 -1.50
CA LYS A 153 -5.25 12.49 -0.98
C LYS A 153 -4.34 13.64 -0.56
N ARG A 154 -3.12 13.34 -0.09
CA ARG A 154 -2.09 14.33 0.25
C ARG A 154 -1.32 14.87 -0.97
N GLY A 155 -1.75 14.54 -2.19
CA GLY A 155 -1.04 14.93 -3.41
C GLY A 155 0.31 14.23 -3.61
N VAL A 156 0.61 13.19 -2.83
CA VAL A 156 1.85 12.40 -2.96
C VAL A 156 1.60 11.27 -3.96
N SER A 157 2.47 11.14 -4.97
CA SER A 157 2.40 10.05 -5.95
C SER A 157 2.63 8.71 -5.25
N ALA A 158 1.55 7.99 -4.96
CA ALA A 158 1.60 6.67 -4.35
C ALA A 158 1.84 5.61 -5.44
N SER A 159 2.99 4.92 -5.34
CA SER A 159 3.30 3.72 -6.11
C SER A 159 2.48 2.52 -5.61
N THR A 160 2.24 1.52 -6.47
CA THR A 160 1.44 0.31 -6.13
C THR A 160 2.03 -0.46 -4.95
N ASP A 161 3.35 -0.58 -4.96
CA ASP A 161 4.32 -0.72 -3.89
C ASP A 161 3.91 -0.21 -2.48
N ALA A 162 3.14 0.87 -2.36
CA ALA A 162 2.66 1.41 -1.08
C ALA A 162 1.75 0.44 -0.29
N ILE A 163 1.16 -0.57 -0.94
CA ILE A 163 0.35 -1.58 -0.23
C ILE A 163 1.17 -2.43 0.76
N PHE A 164 2.50 -2.46 0.61
CA PHE A 164 3.38 -3.20 1.51
C PHE A 164 3.98 -2.31 2.60
N GLU A 165 3.58 -1.04 2.70
CA GLU A 165 4.19 -0.11 3.65
C GLU A 165 3.96 -0.52 5.12
N GLY A 166 2.83 -1.20 5.40
CA GLY A 166 2.56 -1.80 6.71
C GLY A 166 3.58 -2.86 7.13
N PHE A 167 4.23 -3.54 6.17
CA PHE A 167 5.31 -4.48 6.44
C PHE A 167 6.68 -3.80 6.57
N ARG A 168 6.87 -2.67 5.88
CA ARG A 168 8.18 -2.01 5.78
C ARG A 168 8.49 -1.13 6.98
N ARG A 169 7.51 -0.37 7.48
CA ARG A 169 7.75 0.69 8.47
C ARG A 169 7.35 0.31 9.88
N GLN A 170 6.13 -0.20 10.04
CA GLN A 170 5.49 -0.36 11.35
C GLN A 170 4.91 -1.76 11.55
N PHE A 171 5.58 -2.79 11.03
CA PHE A 171 5.11 -4.17 11.14
C PHE A 171 4.88 -4.60 12.60
N GLY A 172 5.84 -4.33 13.50
CA GLY A 172 5.76 -4.72 14.90
C GLY A 172 4.51 -4.17 15.61
N PRO A 173 4.31 -2.83 15.65
CA PRO A 173 3.12 -2.25 16.25
C PRO A 173 1.81 -2.67 15.58
N LEU A 174 1.77 -2.84 14.25
CA LEU A 174 0.58 -3.32 13.54
C LEU A 174 0.25 -4.79 13.86
N ALA A 175 1.27 -5.64 13.99
CA ALA A 175 1.11 -7.03 14.41
C ALA A 175 0.59 -7.12 15.86
N ILE A 176 1.15 -6.31 16.76
CA ILE A 176 0.71 -6.22 18.16
C ILE A 176 -0.74 -5.72 18.23
N LEU A 177 -1.10 -4.71 17.43
CA LEU A 177 -2.48 -4.23 17.31
C LEU A 177 -3.42 -5.39 16.92
N ASN A 178 -3.06 -6.17 15.90
CA ASN A 178 -3.89 -7.29 15.46
C ASN A 178 -4.06 -8.35 16.56
N LEU A 179 -2.97 -8.73 17.21
CA LEU A 179 -2.99 -9.72 18.29
C LEU A 179 -3.87 -9.29 19.46
N ILE A 180 -3.79 -8.02 19.87
CA ILE A 180 -4.62 -7.48 20.95
C ILE A 180 -6.10 -7.53 20.56
N LEU A 181 -6.45 -7.00 19.39
CA LEU A 181 -7.86 -6.88 18.98
C LEU A 181 -8.48 -8.25 18.70
N VAL A 182 -7.75 -9.16 18.04
CA VAL A 182 -8.23 -10.53 17.84
C VAL A 182 -8.32 -11.28 19.16
N GLY A 183 -7.37 -11.09 20.09
CA GLY A 183 -7.44 -11.65 21.43
C GLY A 183 -8.72 -11.24 22.18
N VAL A 184 -9.10 -9.97 22.11
CA VAL A 184 -10.37 -9.46 22.67
C VAL A 184 -11.57 -10.15 22.04
N VAL A 185 -11.60 -10.28 20.71
CA VAL A 185 -12.71 -10.94 19.99
C VAL A 185 -12.79 -12.42 20.33
N ILE A 186 -11.65 -13.13 20.42
CA ILE A 186 -11.60 -14.55 20.79
C ILE A 186 -12.16 -14.74 22.20
N VAL A 187 -11.67 -13.97 23.18
CA VAL A 187 -12.15 -14.08 24.57
C VAL A 187 -13.64 -13.82 24.65
N ALA A 188 -14.14 -12.77 23.99
CA ALA A 188 -15.56 -12.45 23.98
C ALA A 188 -16.40 -13.56 23.32
N THR A 189 -15.91 -14.13 22.22
CA THR A 189 -16.58 -15.23 21.50
C THR A 189 -16.60 -16.50 22.34
N LEU A 190 -15.50 -16.83 23.04
CA LEU A 190 -15.43 -17.98 23.93
C LEU A 190 -16.38 -17.82 25.13
N LEU A 191 -16.43 -16.63 25.74
CA LEU A 191 -17.37 -16.33 26.82
C LEU A 191 -18.81 -16.46 26.35
N PHE A 192 -19.14 -15.86 25.20
CA PHE A 192 -20.48 -15.95 24.62
C PHE A 192 -20.87 -17.40 24.31
N THR A 193 -19.97 -18.15 23.67
CA THR A 193 -20.21 -19.57 23.32
C THR A 193 -20.38 -20.41 24.58
N GLY A 194 -19.54 -20.22 25.60
CA GLY A 194 -19.66 -20.92 26.88
C GLY A 194 -20.98 -20.63 27.58
N LEU A 195 -21.40 -19.36 27.61
CA LEU A 195 -22.70 -18.94 28.15
C LEU A 195 -23.86 -19.53 27.34
N ALA A 196 -23.79 -19.51 26.01
CA ALA A 196 -24.82 -20.05 25.13
C ALA A 196 -24.98 -21.57 25.29
N VAL A 197 -23.87 -22.30 25.37
CA VAL A 197 -23.87 -23.76 25.63
C VAL A 197 -24.45 -24.05 27.01
N GLY A 198 -24.02 -23.32 28.04
CA GLY A 198 -24.56 -23.47 29.40
C GLY A 198 -26.06 -23.20 29.48
N ALA A 199 -26.53 -22.13 28.83
CA ALA A 199 -27.95 -21.79 28.75
C ALA A 199 -28.76 -22.85 27.98
N THR A 200 -28.19 -23.43 26.92
CA THR A 200 -28.85 -24.49 26.14
C THR A 200 -28.98 -25.78 26.95
N ILE A 201 -27.92 -26.19 27.64
CA ILE A 201 -27.94 -27.39 28.49
C ILE A 201 -28.88 -27.19 29.68
N GLY A 202 -28.74 -26.08 30.42
CA GLY A 202 -29.59 -25.77 31.57
C GLY A 202 -31.07 -25.61 31.18
N GLY A 203 -31.33 -24.89 30.08
CA GLY A 203 -32.67 -24.75 29.51
C GLY A 203 -33.27 -26.10 29.08
N GLY A 204 -32.48 -26.98 28.46
CA GLY A 204 -32.91 -28.32 28.07
C GLY A 204 -33.31 -29.20 29.25
N VAL A 205 -32.56 -29.17 30.36
CA VAL A 205 -32.91 -29.89 31.60
C VAL A 205 -34.22 -29.35 32.18
N LEU A 206 -34.36 -28.04 32.30
CA LEU A 206 -35.59 -27.40 32.79
C LEU A 206 -36.80 -27.77 31.93
N ILE A 207 -36.64 -27.77 30.59
CA ILE A 207 -37.72 -28.16 29.67
C ILE A 207 -38.06 -29.65 29.80
N GLY A 208 -37.07 -30.51 29.99
CA GLY A 208 -37.27 -31.96 30.16
C GLY A 208 -38.01 -32.35 31.45
N GLU A 209 -37.88 -31.55 32.51
CA GLU A 209 -38.60 -31.75 33.78
C GLU A 209 -40.03 -31.16 33.78
N MET A 210 -40.36 -30.31 32.80
CA MET A 210 -41.67 -29.67 32.70
C MET A 210 -42.69 -30.52 31.94
N ASN A 211 -43.97 -30.39 32.31
CA ASN A 211 -45.07 -30.96 31.53
C ASN A 211 -45.11 -30.29 30.13
N PRO A 212 -44.90 -31.03 29.02
CA PRO A 212 -44.82 -30.45 27.68
C PRO A 212 -46.13 -29.76 27.23
N SER A 213 -47.25 -30.08 27.89
CA SER A 213 -48.58 -29.51 27.65
C SER A 213 -48.95 -28.35 28.58
N GLY A 214 -48.04 -27.95 29.48
CA GLY A 214 -48.26 -26.84 30.41
C GLY A 214 -48.13 -25.47 29.73
N PRO A 215 -48.80 -24.42 30.24
CA PRO A 215 -48.73 -23.07 29.66
C PRO A 215 -47.34 -22.41 29.76
N GLU A 216 -46.43 -22.95 30.58
CA GLU A 216 -45.12 -22.37 30.86
C GLU A 216 -44.02 -22.79 29.86
N SER A 217 -44.22 -23.90 29.13
CA SER A 217 -43.25 -24.43 28.17
C SER A 217 -42.95 -23.50 26.96
N PRO A 218 -43.94 -22.84 26.31
CA PRO A 218 -43.64 -21.89 25.25
C PRO A 218 -42.96 -20.61 25.77
N LEU A 219 -43.28 -20.17 27.00
CA LEU A 219 -42.70 -18.97 27.59
C LEU A 219 -41.19 -19.10 27.81
N ILE A 220 -40.75 -20.28 28.27
CA ILE A 220 -39.33 -20.59 28.53
C ILE A 220 -38.55 -20.80 27.21
N ALA A 221 -39.15 -21.42 26.20
CA ALA A 221 -38.53 -21.55 24.89
C ALA A 221 -38.31 -20.17 24.23
N VAL A 222 -39.30 -19.28 24.32
CA VAL A 222 -39.20 -17.90 23.80
C VAL A 222 -38.15 -17.09 24.55
N SER A 223 -38.06 -17.22 25.88
CA SER A 223 -37.07 -16.47 26.68
C SER A 223 -35.63 -16.87 26.38
N LEU A 224 -35.36 -18.18 26.20
CA LEU A 224 -34.05 -18.70 25.78
C LEU A 224 -33.69 -18.23 24.37
N GLY A 225 -34.64 -18.27 23.43
CA GLY A 225 -34.44 -17.76 22.07
C GLY A 225 -34.13 -16.27 22.04
N LEU A 226 -34.88 -15.47 22.81
CA LEU A 226 -34.65 -14.03 22.93
C LEU A 226 -33.28 -13.73 23.55
N ALA A 227 -32.88 -14.45 24.60
CA ALA A 227 -31.57 -14.29 25.22
C ALA A 227 -30.42 -14.59 24.25
N ALA A 228 -30.56 -15.63 23.42
CA ALA A 228 -29.58 -15.96 22.38
C ALA A 228 -29.47 -14.87 21.31
N VAL A 229 -30.60 -14.33 20.85
CA VAL A 229 -30.63 -13.21 19.88
C VAL A 229 -29.98 -11.97 20.47
N VAL A 230 -30.34 -11.60 21.71
CA VAL A 230 -29.75 -10.44 22.41
C VAL A 230 -28.24 -10.62 22.55
N GLY A 231 -27.78 -11.79 22.98
CA GLY A 231 -26.35 -12.05 23.13
C GLY A 231 -25.59 -12.03 21.79
N ALA A 232 -26.19 -12.54 20.71
CA ALA A 232 -25.60 -12.43 19.37
C ALA A 232 -25.50 -10.97 18.89
N LEU A 233 -26.51 -10.14 19.17
CA LEU A 233 -26.48 -8.71 18.87
C LEU A 233 -25.40 -7.97 19.68
N VAL A 234 -25.21 -8.34 20.95
CA VAL A 234 -24.13 -7.79 21.80
C VAL A 234 -22.76 -8.16 21.24
N LEU A 235 -22.57 -9.42 20.83
CA LEU A 235 -21.31 -9.86 20.23
C LEU A 235 -21.04 -9.16 18.89
N MET A 236 -22.06 -9.00 18.05
CA MET A 236 -21.97 -8.27 16.78
C MET A 236 -21.61 -6.80 17.02
N PHE A 237 -22.21 -6.15 18.01
CA PHE A 237 -21.88 -4.79 18.40
C PHE A 237 -20.44 -4.66 18.91
N LEU A 238 -19.99 -5.60 19.76
CA LEU A 238 -18.61 -5.62 20.24
C LEU A 238 -17.61 -5.80 19.09
N PHE A 239 -17.89 -6.69 18.16
CA PHE A 239 -17.06 -6.90 16.97
C PHE A 239 -16.95 -5.61 16.14
N ALA A 240 -18.09 -4.96 15.86
CA ALA A 240 -18.11 -3.69 15.12
C ALA A 240 -17.29 -2.58 15.84
N LEU A 241 -17.35 -2.53 17.17
CA LEU A 241 -16.59 -1.59 17.99
C LEU A 241 -15.08 -1.86 17.90
N VAL A 242 -14.66 -3.13 18.03
CA VAL A 242 -13.25 -3.54 17.91
C VAL A 242 -12.72 -3.22 16.50
N THR A 243 -13.49 -3.53 15.46
CA THR A 243 -13.12 -3.21 14.08
C THR A 243 -12.99 -1.70 13.86
N ALA A 244 -13.90 -0.88 14.40
CA ALA A 244 -13.82 0.57 14.30
C ALA A 244 -12.53 1.11 14.97
N VAL A 245 -12.21 0.65 16.17
CA VAL A 245 -10.98 1.01 16.88
C VAL A 245 -9.75 0.60 16.06
N GLY A 246 -9.72 -0.62 15.53
CA GLY A 246 -8.61 -1.11 14.73
C GLY A 246 -8.40 -0.34 13.42
N ASN A 247 -9.49 0.08 12.76
CA ASN A 247 -9.41 0.83 11.51
C ASN A 247 -8.76 2.22 11.68
N PHE A 248 -9.06 2.92 12.79
CA PHE A 248 -8.35 4.16 13.13
C PHE A 248 -6.91 3.87 13.60
N ALA A 249 -6.73 2.86 14.45
CA ALA A 249 -5.43 2.56 15.05
C ALA A 249 -4.40 2.15 14.00
N MET A 250 -4.77 1.36 12.98
CA MET A 250 -3.85 0.96 11.93
C MET A 250 -3.30 2.16 11.14
N LEU A 251 -4.16 3.14 10.86
CA LEU A 251 -3.77 4.36 10.15
C LEU A 251 -2.93 5.28 11.05
N LEU A 252 -3.31 5.44 12.32
CA LEU A 252 -2.52 6.20 13.30
C LEU A 252 -1.11 5.65 13.47
N ILE A 253 -0.95 4.32 13.56
CA ILE A 253 0.38 3.70 13.68
C ILE A 253 1.26 4.04 12.49
N LEU A 254 0.73 3.99 11.27
CA LEU A 254 1.52 4.21 10.07
C LEU A 254 1.77 5.70 9.79
N ASP A 255 0.79 6.55 10.10
CA ASP A 255 0.81 7.99 9.82
C ASP A 255 1.57 8.80 10.90
N CYS A 256 1.47 8.36 12.15
CA CYS A 256 2.07 9.02 13.31
C CYS A 256 3.26 8.26 13.92
N GLU A 257 3.55 7.04 13.44
CA GLU A 257 4.63 6.17 13.95
C GLU A 257 4.57 5.92 15.46
N ILE A 258 3.35 5.83 16.00
CA ILE A 258 3.11 5.59 17.43
C ILE A 258 2.96 4.11 17.78
N SER A 259 3.10 3.79 19.07
CA SER A 259 2.91 2.43 19.58
C SER A 259 1.45 1.97 19.46
N ALA A 260 1.24 0.64 19.39
CA ALA A 260 -0.09 0.03 19.31
C ALA A 260 -1.01 0.46 20.48
N GLY A 261 -0.46 0.53 21.71
CA GLY A 261 -1.22 0.94 22.88
C GLY A 261 -1.71 2.40 22.81
N GLN A 262 -0.86 3.32 22.34
CA GLN A 262 -1.25 4.71 22.13
C GLN A 262 -2.29 4.84 21.02
N ALA A 263 -2.11 4.12 19.90
CA ALA A 263 -3.05 4.12 18.80
C ALA A 263 -4.43 3.59 19.20
N ILE A 264 -4.50 2.52 19.99
CA ILE A 264 -5.75 1.99 20.53
C ILE A 264 -6.42 3.01 21.45
N ARG A 265 -5.66 3.64 22.36
CA ARG A 265 -6.23 4.64 23.28
C ARG A 265 -6.85 5.82 22.55
N LEU A 266 -6.14 6.37 21.57
CA LEU A 266 -6.63 7.50 20.79
C LEU A 266 -7.81 7.10 19.90
N SER A 267 -7.76 5.92 19.29
CA SER A 267 -8.88 5.37 18.50
C SER A 267 -10.12 5.09 19.34
N TRP A 268 -9.93 4.59 20.56
CA TRP A 268 -11.00 4.35 21.53
C TRP A 268 -11.65 5.64 21.99
N GLU A 269 -10.88 6.71 22.19
CA GLU A 269 -11.41 8.01 22.57
C GLU A 269 -12.34 8.59 21.51
N VAL A 270 -11.95 8.55 20.23
CA VAL A 270 -12.83 8.94 19.12
C VAL A 270 -14.05 8.04 19.05
N THR A 271 -13.85 6.73 19.17
CA THR A 271 -14.91 5.73 19.03
C THR A 271 -15.95 5.85 20.12
N ARG A 272 -15.55 6.02 21.39
CA ARG A 272 -16.49 6.13 22.53
C ARG A 272 -17.29 7.43 22.50
N MET A 273 -16.68 8.53 22.06
CA MET A 273 -17.35 9.84 21.99
C MET A 273 -18.46 9.86 20.94
N HIS A 274 -18.25 9.17 19.83
CA HIS A 274 -19.18 9.17 18.69
C HIS A 274 -19.69 7.77 18.33
N TRP A 275 -19.83 6.88 19.32
CA TRP A 275 -20.08 5.45 19.12
C TRP A 275 -21.29 5.18 18.23
N PHE A 276 -22.37 5.97 18.37
CA PHE A 276 -23.58 5.79 17.56
C PHE A 276 -23.34 6.09 16.08
N LYS A 277 -22.68 7.21 15.77
CA LYS A 277 -22.38 7.60 14.39
C LYS A 277 -21.34 6.67 13.75
N ILE A 278 -20.37 6.20 14.53
CA ILE A 278 -19.38 5.23 14.06
C ILE A 278 -20.00 3.85 13.83
N ALA A 279 -20.92 3.41 14.72
CA ALA A 279 -21.70 2.21 14.51
C ALA A 279 -22.57 2.31 13.24
N LEU A 280 -23.25 3.46 13.04
CA LEU A 280 -24.02 3.71 11.83
C LEU A 280 -23.14 3.69 10.57
N PHE A 281 -21.94 4.29 10.62
CA PHE A 281 -20.96 4.23 9.53
C PHE A 281 -20.61 2.78 9.19
N SER A 282 -20.31 1.96 10.21
CA SER A 282 -20.01 0.53 10.04
C SER A 282 -21.19 -0.25 9.46
N ILE A 283 -22.43 0.05 9.87
CA ILE A 283 -23.63 -0.59 9.31
C ILE A 283 -23.76 -0.26 7.83
N VAL A 284 -23.62 1.02 7.46
CA VAL A 284 -23.69 1.46 6.05
C VAL A 284 -22.61 0.78 5.22
N ALA A 285 -21.37 0.74 5.70
CA ALA A 285 -20.25 0.06 5.01
C ALA A 285 -20.51 -1.45 4.81
N ASN A 286 -21.06 -2.13 5.83
CA ASN A 286 -21.40 -3.54 5.74
C ASN A 286 -22.56 -3.80 4.78
N LEU A 287 -23.63 -3.01 4.84
CA LEU A 287 -24.76 -3.11 3.92
C LEU A 287 -24.33 -2.89 2.47
N LEU A 288 -23.44 -1.93 2.24
CA LEU A 288 -22.87 -1.68 0.93
C LEU A 288 -22.06 -2.89 0.44
N THR A 289 -21.27 -3.51 1.32
CA THR A 289 -20.50 -4.71 0.99
C THR A 289 -21.41 -5.91 0.67
N ILE A 290 -22.48 -6.11 1.43
CA ILE A 290 -23.50 -7.14 1.17
C ILE A 290 -24.18 -6.89 -0.18
N ALA A 291 -24.59 -5.65 -0.46
CA ALA A 291 -25.19 -5.28 -1.75
C ALA A 291 -24.21 -5.54 -2.91
N GLY A 292 -22.92 -5.24 -2.73
CA GLY A 292 -21.88 -5.56 -3.71
C GLY A 292 -21.71 -7.06 -3.95
N ALA A 293 -21.83 -7.89 -2.91
CA ALA A 293 -21.76 -9.34 -3.05
C ALA A 293 -22.93 -9.91 -3.88
N LEU A 294 -24.13 -9.31 -3.76
CA LEU A 294 -25.32 -9.71 -4.53
C LEU A 294 -25.18 -9.41 -6.05
N VAL A 295 -24.29 -8.49 -6.44
CA VAL A 295 -24.01 -8.16 -7.84
C VAL A 295 -22.79 -8.96 -8.34
N LEU A 296 -23.01 -10.26 -8.57
CA LEU A 296 -22.07 -11.18 -9.23
C LEU A 296 -20.68 -11.28 -8.58
N TYR A 297 -20.56 -11.03 -7.27
CA TYR A 297 -19.30 -10.95 -6.50
C TYR A 297 -18.31 -9.86 -6.93
N VAL A 298 -18.27 -9.43 -8.19
CA VAL A 298 -17.41 -8.33 -8.66
C VAL A 298 -17.77 -7.02 -7.95
N GLY A 299 -19.05 -6.82 -7.63
CA GLY A 299 -19.51 -5.66 -6.88
C GLY A 299 -18.82 -5.49 -5.52
N VAL A 300 -18.38 -6.60 -4.88
CA VAL A 300 -17.74 -6.57 -3.56
C VAL A 300 -16.44 -5.76 -3.56
N PHE A 301 -15.68 -5.80 -4.67
CA PHE A 301 -14.43 -5.06 -4.77
C PHE A 301 -14.68 -3.56 -4.89
N VAL A 302 -15.72 -3.16 -5.62
CA VAL A 302 -16.10 -1.76 -5.78
C VAL A 302 -16.65 -1.20 -4.48
N THR A 303 -17.59 -1.92 -3.85
CA THR A 303 -18.22 -1.49 -2.60
C THR A 303 -17.28 -1.57 -1.40
N GLY A 304 -16.36 -2.54 -1.42
CA GLY A 304 -15.31 -2.68 -0.43
C GLY A 304 -14.29 -1.54 -0.53
N ALA A 305 -13.80 -1.25 -1.75
CA ALA A 305 -12.92 -0.12 -2.00
C ALA A 305 -13.58 1.20 -1.55
N LEU A 306 -14.85 1.42 -1.91
CA LEU A 306 -15.59 2.61 -1.50
C LEU A 306 -15.70 2.71 0.04
N SER A 307 -16.03 1.62 0.72
CA SER A 307 -16.12 1.58 2.19
C SER A 307 -14.78 1.89 2.86
N THR A 308 -13.68 1.32 2.38
CA THR A 308 -12.35 1.58 2.94
C THR A 308 -11.88 3.00 2.62
N MET A 309 -12.15 3.53 1.43
CA MET A 309 -11.88 4.94 1.11
C MET A 309 -12.68 5.87 2.01
N ALA A 310 -13.97 5.60 2.25
CA ALA A 310 -14.79 6.38 3.17
C ALA A 310 -14.22 6.35 4.60
N MET A 311 -13.64 5.22 5.02
CA MET A 311 -12.94 5.11 6.32
C MET A 311 -11.69 5.99 6.36
N VAL A 312 -10.93 6.09 5.27
CA VAL A 312 -9.77 7.00 5.17
C VAL A 312 -10.20 8.46 5.24
N HIS A 313 -11.30 8.84 4.58
CA HIS A 313 -11.88 10.19 4.70
C HIS A 313 -12.33 10.49 6.14
N LEU A 314 -12.95 9.52 6.80
CA LEU A 314 -13.34 9.63 8.21
C LEU A 314 -12.11 9.80 9.12
N TYR A 315 -11.04 9.05 8.86
CA TYR A 315 -9.76 9.18 9.55
C TYR A 315 -9.14 10.57 9.37
N ILE A 316 -9.10 11.09 8.15
CA ILE A 316 -8.56 12.44 7.88
C ILE A 316 -9.39 13.52 8.56
N ARG A 317 -10.71 13.34 8.68
CA ARG A 317 -11.54 14.27 9.46
C ARG A 317 -11.25 14.21 10.96
N ALA A 318 -10.96 13.02 11.48
CA ALA A 318 -10.67 12.82 12.90
C ALA A 318 -9.27 13.29 13.32
N PHE A 319 -8.26 13.06 12.47
CA PHE A 319 -6.85 13.21 12.82
C PHE A 319 -6.02 14.02 11.82
N GLY A 320 -6.57 14.34 10.63
CA GLY A 320 -5.88 15.06 9.57
C GLY A 320 -5.65 16.54 9.85
N ASP A 321 -4.69 17.11 9.11
CA ASP A 321 -4.37 18.53 9.17
C ASP A 321 -5.34 19.34 8.27
N GLU A 322 -5.39 20.66 8.46
CA GLU A 322 -6.29 21.52 7.66
C GLU A 322 -5.94 21.49 6.17
N ALA A 323 -4.65 21.40 5.85
CA ALA A 323 -4.15 21.24 4.49
C ALA A 323 -4.66 19.97 3.81
N ASP A 324 -4.94 18.91 4.58
CA ASP A 324 -5.49 17.69 4.01
C ASP A 324 -6.91 17.94 3.47
N GLN A 325 -7.69 18.89 3.99
CA GLN A 325 -9.13 19.03 3.66
C GLN A 325 -9.46 19.87 2.42
N GLY A 326 -8.48 20.53 1.80
CA GLY A 326 -8.67 21.58 0.78
C GLY A 326 -9.38 21.20 -0.54
N GLU A 327 -9.83 19.96 -0.72
CA GLU A 327 -10.57 19.51 -1.92
C GLU A 327 -12.02 19.07 -1.64
N MET A 328 -12.52 19.23 -0.40
CA MET A 328 -13.90 18.86 -0.02
C MET A 328 -14.96 19.94 -0.29
N THR A 329 -14.61 21.08 -0.87
CA THR A 329 -15.54 22.12 -1.35
C THR A 329 -15.69 22.09 -2.87
#